data_AF-A0AAQ5X8G8-F1
#
_entry.id   AF-A0AAQ5X8G8-F1
#
_cell.length_a   1.000
_cell.length_b   1.000
_cell.length_c   1.000
_cell.angle_alpha   90.00
_cell.angle_beta   90.00
_cell.angle_gamma   90.00
#
_symmetry.space_group_name_H-M   'P 1'
#
loop_
_entity.id
_entity.type
_entity.pdbx_description
1 polymer ?
#
loop_
_entity_poly.entity_id
_entity_poly.type
_entity_poly.pdbx_seq_one_letter_code
_entity_poly.pdbx_strand_id
1 'polypeptide(L)'
;MFSVPQSSKSEFLDKARQAREERKGQKEKERAAILIQALVRRFLCRCRLQKQIRKEVDDYFQASETGTSKRNALSIFKIARKLLFIYRPEDKMKFEKLCRAILASMEVENEPKVWYVSLALSKDLTIPWLKQIKDVLWTCCQLLKNLKPDILQDNKLVTLYLTMLVTFTDTLTWRIVRGKGEALRPALTRICENIMGHLNQKGFYSILQILLTNGLARSKPSLSKGTLTAIFTLSLRPVIAAHFSENLLRSFLIHIMSVPAIISHLNVLTPEVKTHDLLRKFILFLSREEQCLDICVCLEGSHTLCLLGNLIQLGYLNEKVLEEEANHFVKDLTDMLSYCQRYVSQKKSNLTHWHPVLGWFSQTVDYGLNESMPLVTKQLQHLWGVSVIRTLFSDVLSKKLESQEPTPPPPQPSTSQNNLPVKNLFKRAFQKSASVRNILKPVGGKRVDSAEVQKVCSICVLYQTALSTLTQIRLQILTGLTHLDDLLPKLWAFICELGPQGGLKLFMECLNNDTEESKQLLAMLMLFCDCSRHLIT
;
A
#
# COMPACT_ATOMS: atom_id res chain seq x y z
N MET A 1 94.20 22.51 -36.70
CA MET A 1 93.03 21.70 -36.28
C MET A 1 93.44 20.89 -35.05
N PHE A 2 93.12 21.36 -33.85
CA PHE A 2 93.18 20.53 -32.65
C PHE A 2 91.87 20.76 -31.90
N SER A 3 91.05 19.71 -31.84
CA SER A 3 89.74 19.69 -31.23
C SER A 3 89.85 19.92 -29.73
N VAL A 4 89.37 21.07 -29.25
CA VAL A 4 89.07 21.29 -27.83
C VAL A 4 88.16 20.13 -27.37
N PRO A 5 88.45 19.43 -26.26
CA PRO A 5 87.69 18.25 -25.88
C PRO A 5 86.25 18.68 -25.58
N GLN A 6 85.32 18.27 -26.45
CA GLN A 6 83.88 18.48 -26.24
C GLN A 6 83.40 17.87 -24.90
N SER A 7 84.19 16.99 -24.27
CA SER A 7 83.87 16.30 -23.01
C SER A 7 83.79 17.22 -21.79
N SER A 8 84.62 18.26 -21.67
CA SER A 8 84.58 19.13 -20.46
C SER A 8 83.33 20.02 -20.43
N LYS A 9 82.86 20.44 -21.61
CA LYS A 9 81.63 21.21 -21.77
C LYS A 9 80.40 20.34 -21.56
N SER A 10 80.38 19.11 -22.06
CA SER A 10 79.27 18.16 -21.82
C SER A 10 79.18 17.76 -20.36
N GLU A 11 80.31 17.46 -19.70
CA GLU A 11 80.34 17.16 -18.26
C GLU A 11 79.87 18.32 -17.39
N PHE A 12 80.24 19.56 -17.74
CA PHE A 12 79.76 20.75 -17.06
C PHE A 12 78.24 20.94 -17.24
N LEU A 13 77.73 20.72 -18.46
CA LEU A 13 76.30 20.81 -18.75
C LEU A 13 75.50 19.71 -18.04
N ASP A 14 76.03 18.49 -17.95
CA ASP A 14 75.41 17.39 -17.22
C ASP A 14 75.41 17.61 -15.71
N LYS A 15 76.50 18.13 -15.13
CA LYS A 15 76.52 18.56 -13.72
C LYS A 15 75.50 19.67 -13.45
N ALA A 16 75.39 20.65 -14.35
CA ALA A 16 74.41 21.71 -14.24
C ALA A 16 72.97 21.19 -14.38
N ARG A 17 72.73 20.17 -15.23
CA ARG A 17 71.45 19.48 -15.38
C ARG A 17 71.09 18.69 -14.12
N GLN A 18 71.99 17.86 -13.60
CA GLN A 18 71.80 17.12 -12.36
C GLN A 18 71.49 18.07 -11.19
N ALA A 19 72.26 19.15 -11.03
CA ALA A 19 72.00 20.15 -9.99
C ALA A 19 70.65 20.89 -10.16
N ARG A 20 70.11 20.97 -11.39
CA ARG A 20 68.74 21.50 -11.64
C ARG A 20 67.68 20.45 -11.30
N GLU A 21 67.90 19.19 -11.66
CA GLU A 21 67.02 18.06 -11.35
C GLU A 21 66.94 17.81 -9.84
N GLU A 22 68.05 17.88 -9.11
CA GLU A 22 68.10 17.81 -7.65
C GLU A 22 67.33 18.98 -7.01
N ARG A 23 67.56 20.22 -7.47
CA ARG A 23 66.80 21.39 -7.00
C ARG A 23 65.30 21.26 -7.28
N LYS A 24 64.92 20.68 -8.42
CA LYS A 24 63.52 20.39 -8.76
C LYS A 24 62.96 19.33 -7.82
N GLY A 25 63.67 18.23 -7.60
CA GLY A 25 63.26 17.16 -6.68
C GLY A 25 63.14 17.64 -5.23
N GLN A 26 64.03 18.52 -4.78
CA GLN A 26 63.94 19.11 -3.44
C GLN A 26 62.72 20.03 -3.29
N LYS A 27 62.44 20.86 -4.30
CA LYS A 27 61.21 21.68 -4.33
C LYS A 27 59.94 20.83 -4.35
N GLU A 28 59.95 19.70 -5.05
CA GLU A 28 58.83 18.76 -5.07
C GLU A 28 58.63 18.09 -3.71
N LYS A 29 59.71 17.64 -3.05
CA LYS A 29 59.67 17.11 -1.67
C LYS A 29 59.14 18.13 -0.67
N GLU A 30 59.60 19.38 -0.75
CA GLU A 30 59.15 20.46 0.11
C GLU A 30 57.67 20.77 -0.09
N ARG A 31 57.21 20.87 -1.35
CA ARG A 31 55.79 21.02 -1.68
C ARG A 31 54.95 19.87 -1.15
N ALA A 32 55.39 18.63 -1.32
CA ALA A 32 54.71 17.46 -0.80
C ALA A 32 54.60 17.51 0.74
N ALA A 33 55.69 17.88 1.43
CA ALA A 33 55.69 18.03 2.88
C ALA A 33 54.70 19.11 3.36
N ILE A 34 54.65 20.27 2.70
CA ILE A 34 53.68 21.33 3.01
C ILE A 34 52.24 20.84 2.84
N LEU A 35 51.94 20.13 1.76
CA LEU A 35 50.60 19.58 1.50
C LEU A 35 50.21 18.54 2.56
N ILE A 36 51.10 17.62 2.90
CA ILE A 36 50.85 16.62 3.95
C ILE A 36 50.61 17.31 5.30
N GLN A 37 51.45 18.27 5.68
CA GLN A 37 51.30 19.00 6.94
C GLN A 37 49.98 19.79 6.98
N ALA A 38 49.59 20.45 5.89
CA ALA A 38 48.33 21.17 5.79
C ALA A 38 47.12 20.24 5.94
N LEU A 39 47.16 19.07 5.29
CA LEU A 39 46.13 18.04 5.40
C LEU A 39 46.02 17.51 6.84
N VAL A 40 47.15 17.20 7.48
CA VAL A 40 47.19 16.73 8.88
C VAL A 40 46.67 17.80 9.84
N ARG A 41 47.10 19.07 9.70
CA ARG A 41 46.59 20.19 10.52
C ARG A 41 45.09 20.36 10.36
N ARG A 42 44.57 20.29 9.13
CA ARG A 42 43.14 20.36 8.83
C ARG A 42 42.37 19.19 9.47
N PHE A 43 42.89 17.97 9.37
CA PHE A 43 42.31 16.79 9.99
C PHE A 43 42.24 16.92 11.51
N LEU A 44 43.37 17.26 12.16
CA LEU A 44 43.44 17.44 13.61
C LEU A 44 42.51 18.56 14.10
N CYS A 45 42.42 19.67 13.37
CA CYS A 45 41.50 20.77 13.68
C CYS A 45 40.04 20.29 13.64
N ARG A 46 39.64 19.57 12.58
CA ARG A 46 38.29 18.97 12.48
C ARG A 46 38.01 17.99 13.63
N CYS A 47 38.98 17.17 14.00
CA CYS A 47 38.86 16.23 15.12
C CYS A 47 38.68 16.96 16.47
N ARG A 48 39.46 18.02 16.73
CA ARG A 48 39.32 18.84 17.95
C ARG A 48 37.96 19.51 18.01
N LEU A 49 37.53 20.15 16.91
CA LEU A 49 36.21 20.78 16.81
C LEU A 49 35.08 19.78 17.05
N GLN A 50 35.14 18.60 16.43
CA GLN A 50 34.13 17.55 16.65
C GLN A 50 34.10 17.07 18.10
N LYS A 51 35.26 16.88 18.74
CA LYS A 51 35.33 16.48 20.15
C LYS A 51 34.76 17.56 21.07
N GLN A 52 35.10 18.83 20.83
CA GLN A 52 34.56 19.95 21.59
C GLN A 52 33.04 20.04 21.45
N ILE A 53 32.53 19.96 20.22
CA ILE A 53 31.08 20.01 19.97
C ILE A 53 30.37 18.82 20.65
N ARG A 54 30.91 17.60 20.57
CA ARG A 54 30.32 16.44 21.27
C ARG A 54 30.26 16.67 22.77
N LYS A 55 31.34 17.18 23.38
CA LYS A 55 31.37 17.51 24.80
C LYS A 55 30.29 18.54 25.16
N GLU A 56 30.17 19.63 24.41
CA GLU A 56 29.13 20.65 24.66
C GLU A 56 27.70 20.10 24.54
N VAL A 57 27.47 19.15 23.63
CA VAL A 57 26.18 18.45 23.49
C VAL A 57 25.92 17.53 24.68
N ASP A 58 26.93 16.77 25.10
CA ASP A 58 26.82 15.85 26.24
C ASP A 58 26.60 16.62 27.56
N ASP A 59 27.35 17.70 27.78
CA ASP A 59 27.21 18.60 28.93
C ASP A 59 25.79 19.21 29.00
N TYR A 60 25.24 19.62 27.85
CA TYR A 60 23.87 20.13 27.76
C TYR A 60 22.82 19.09 28.21
N PHE A 61 22.95 17.85 27.74
CA PHE A 61 22.00 16.80 28.10
C PHE A 61 22.16 16.36 29.56
N GLN A 62 23.38 16.30 30.10
CA GLN A 62 23.64 15.99 31.52
C GLN A 62 23.09 17.06 32.47
N ALA A 63 23.36 18.34 32.19
CA ALA A 63 22.80 19.46 32.96
C ALA A 63 21.27 19.43 32.97
N SER A 64 20.69 18.89 31.90
CA SER A 64 19.26 18.80 31.81
C SER A 64 18.65 17.60 32.54
N GLU A 65 19.35 16.47 32.65
CA GLU A 65 18.92 15.32 33.45
C GLU A 65 18.96 15.65 34.95
N THR A 66 19.89 16.52 35.36
CA THR A 66 20.05 16.98 36.75
C THR A 66 19.12 18.13 37.15
N GLY A 67 18.28 18.63 36.23
CA GLY A 67 17.32 19.71 36.51
C GLY A 67 17.95 21.10 36.72
N THR A 68 19.23 21.26 36.43
CA THR A 68 19.99 22.49 36.76
C THR A 68 19.82 23.62 35.75
N SER A 69 19.18 23.38 34.60
CA SER A 69 19.03 24.37 33.52
C SER A 69 17.60 24.47 32.97
N LYS A 70 17.07 25.68 32.85
CA LYS A 70 15.79 25.95 32.18
C LYS A 70 15.94 25.76 30.66
N ARG A 71 15.38 24.66 30.13
CA ARG A 71 15.30 24.41 28.69
C ARG A 71 14.41 25.46 28.03
N ASN A 72 14.97 26.32 27.20
CA ASN A 72 14.19 27.16 26.29
C ASN A 72 14.37 26.69 24.83
N ALA A 73 13.42 27.04 23.97
CA ALA A 73 13.43 26.61 22.56
C ALA A 73 14.75 26.97 21.84
N LEU A 74 15.30 28.16 22.13
CA LEU A 74 16.55 28.64 21.52
C LEU A 74 17.77 27.80 21.92
N SER A 75 17.84 27.33 23.16
CA SER A 75 18.91 26.45 23.64
C SER A 75 18.89 25.11 22.92
N ILE A 76 17.70 24.52 22.76
CA ILE A 76 17.49 23.27 22.01
C ILE A 76 17.92 23.47 20.56
N PHE A 77 17.50 24.56 19.92
CA PHE A 77 17.87 24.89 18.54
C PHE A 77 19.38 25.03 18.32
N LYS A 78 20.09 25.68 19.26
CA LYS A 78 21.56 25.83 19.21
C LYS A 78 22.27 24.49 19.33
N ILE A 79 21.83 23.64 20.25
CA ILE A 79 22.43 22.30 20.47
C ILE A 79 22.11 21.36 19.32
N ALA A 80 20.87 21.37 18.82
CA ALA A 80 20.46 20.62 17.64
C ALA A 80 21.32 20.98 16.42
N ARG A 81 21.55 22.28 16.17
CA ARG A 81 22.41 22.74 15.06
C ARG A 81 23.83 22.21 15.17
N LYS A 82 24.40 22.22 16.39
CA LYS A 82 25.73 21.69 16.67
C LYS A 82 25.79 20.18 16.43
N LEU A 83 24.83 19.43 16.96
CA LEU A 83 24.76 17.98 16.77
C LEU A 83 24.62 17.60 15.29
N LEU A 84 23.67 18.21 14.57
CA LEU A 84 23.44 17.93 13.15
C LEU A 84 24.65 18.26 12.28
N PHE A 85 25.45 19.27 12.64
CA PHE A 85 26.67 19.64 11.90
C PHE A 85 27.74 18.54 11.93
N ILE A 86 27.80 17.75 13.00
CA ILE A 86 28.81 16.69 13.18
C ILE A 86 28.21 15.27 13.19
N TYR A 87 26.91 15.16 12.94
CA TYR A 87 26.16 13.92 13.14
C TYR A 87 26.75 12.78 12.32
N ARG A 88 26.87 11.62 12.97
CA ARG A 88 27.24 10.35 12.35
C ARG A 88 26.30 9.25 12.83
N PRO A 89 26.20 8.11 12.11
CA PRO A 89 25.38 6.98 12.52
C PRO A 89 25.70 6.43 13.93
N GLU A 90 26.91 6.67 14.46
CA GLU A 90 27.28 6.26 15.82
C GLU A 90 26.69 7.19 16.91
N ASP A 91 26.28 8.41 16.55
CA ASP A 91 25.73 9.40 17.48
C ASP A 91 24.21 9.20 17.73
N LYS A 92 23.65 8.02 17.42
CA LYS A 92 22.22 7.65 17.60
C LYS A 92 21.68 7.97 18.98
N MET A 93 22.42 7.66 20.05
CA MET A 93 21.98 7.92 21.42
C MET A 93 21.87 9.42 21.72
N LYS A 94 22.79 10.24 21.21
CA LYS A 94 22.70 11.71 21.35
C LYS A 94 21.52 12.28 20.57
N PHE A 95 21.26 11.71 19.39
CA PHE A 95 20.10 12.07 18.59
C PHE A 95 18.78 11.68 19.27
N GLU A 96 18.72 10.51 19.92
CA GLU A 96 17.59 10.11 20.75
C GLU A 96 17.33 11.13 21.88
N LYS A 97 18.38 11.53 22.61
CA LYS A 97 18.26 12.58 23.65
C LYS A 97 17.77 13.91 23.08
N LEU A 98 18.21 14.28 21.87
CA LEU A 98 17.71 15.46 21.18
C LEU A 98 16.20 15.37 20.88
N CYS A 99 15.73 14.26 20.29
CA CYS A 99 14.30 14.05 20.02
C CYS A 99 13.47 14.13 21.29
N ARG A 100 13.92 13.48 22.38
CA ARG A 100 13.25 13.55 23.69
C ARG A 100 13.21 14.98 24.24
N ALA A 101 14.29 15.74 24.11
CA ALA A 101 14.32 17.14 24.55
C ALA A 101 13.36 18.03 23.75
N ILE A 102 13.28 17.84 22.43
CA ILE A 102 12.33 18.55 21.57
C ILE A 102 10.89 18.21 21.95
N LEU A 103 10.53 16.93 22.06
CA LEU A 103 9.17 16.52 22.45
C LEU A 103 8.80 17.00 23.85
N ALA A 104 9.69 16.83 24.83
CA ALA A 104 9.46 17.31 26.19
C ALA A 104 9.20 18.83 26.21
N SER A 105 9.87 19.60 25.34
CA SER A 105 9.60 21.03 25.22
C SER A 105 8.20 21.34 24.74
N MET A 106 7.57 20.48 23.94
CA MET A 106 6.21 20.67 23.41
C MET A 106 5.11 20.37 24.43
N GLU A 107 5.43 19.60 25.48
CA GLU A 107 4.49 19.19 26.53
C GLU A 107 4.44 20.15 27.73
N VAL A 108 5.33 21.15 27.80
CA VAL A 108 5.33 22.14 28.89
C VAL A 108 4.04 22.96 28.87
N GLU A 109 3.40 23.11 30.03
CA GLU A 109 2.18 23.89 30.18
C GLU A 109 2.46 25.39 30.31
N ASN A 110 1.60 26.21 29.71
CA ASN A 110 1.53 27.67 29.91
C ASN A 110 2.83 28.48 29.66
N GLU A 111 3.85 27.90 29.01
CA GLU A 111 5.09 28.61 28.64
C GLU A 111 5.39 28.55 27.12
N PRO A 112 4.76 29.40 26.30
CA PRO A 112 4.91 29.38 24.84
C PRO A 112 6.35 29.58 24.34
N LYS A 113 7.20 30.24 25.13
CA LYS A 113 8.61 30.49 24.79
C LYS A 113 9.49 29.24 24.89
N VAL A 114 9.02 28.21 25.59
CA VAL A 114 9.73 26.93 25.75
C VAL A 114 9.46 25.98 24.60
N TRP A 115 8.25 26.03 24.04
CA TRP A 115 7.85 25.18 22.93
C TRP A 115 8.79 25.37 21.74
N TYR A 116 9.40 24.27 21.28
CA TYR A 116 10.35 24.32 20.17
C TYR A 116 9.74 24.91 18.89
N VAL A 117 8.43 24.76 18.68
CA VAL A 117 7.70 25.36 17.54
C VAL A 117 7.60 26.89 17.61
N SER A 118 7.80 27.52 18.77
CA SER A 118 7.71 28.99 18.89
C SER A 118 8.74 29.72 18.02
N LEU A 119 9.85 29.05 17.70
CA LEU A 119 10.88 29.54 16.78
C LEU A 119 10.37 29.71 15.35
N ALA A 120 9.31 29.01 14.96
CA ALA A 120 8.65 29.18 13.67
C ALA A 120 7.99 30.57 13.52
N LEU A 121 7.67 31.23 14.65
CA LEU A 121 7.07 32.57 14.67
C LEU A 121 8.11 33.70 14.71
N SER A 122 9.40 33.37 14.85
CA SER A 122 10.48 34.35 14.98
C SER A 122 11.02 34.74 13.61
N LYS A 123 10.93 36.04 13.25
CA LYS A 123 11.38 36.58 11.96
C LYS A 123 12.79 36.11 11.54
N ASP A 124 13.74 36.04 12.47
CA ASP A 124 15.13 35.66 12.18
C ASP A 124 15.37 34.15 12.16
N LEU A 125 14.49 33.37 12.80
CA LEU A 125 14.72 31.95 13.06
C LEU A 125 13.78 31.02 12.29
N THR A 126 12.68 31.50 11.71
CA THR A 126 11.70 30.65 10.99
C THR A 126 12.36 29.81 9.90
N ILE A 127 13.17 30.40 9.03
CA ILE A 127 13.82 29.68 7.92
C ILE A 127 14.90 28.70 8.43
N PRO A 128 15.85 29.12 9.30
CA PRO A 128 16.81 28.19 9.90
C PRO A 128 16.15 27.04 10.68
N TRP A 129 15.08 27.33 11.41
CA TRP A 129 14.30 26.35 12.16
C TRP A 129 13.60 25.35 11.23
N LEU A 130 12.97 25.83 10.16
CA LEU A 130 12.31 24.98 9.17
C LEU A 130 13.29 24.01 8.51
N LYS A 131 14.50 24.48 8.17
CA LYS A 131 15.57 23.60 7.67
C LYS A 131 15.97 22.58 8.73
N GLN A 132 16.21 23.02 9.97
CA GLN A 132 16.63 22.14 11.05
C GLN A 132 15.58 21.05 11.34
N ILE A 133 14.30 21.39 11.43
CA ILE A 133 13.26 20.40 11.73
C ILE A 133 13.12 19.39 10.57
N LYS A 134 13.24 19.82 9.32
CA LYS A 134 13.30 18.90 8.16
C LYS A 134 14.46 17.92 8.26
N ASP A 135 15.65 18.39 8.63
CA ASP A 135 16.83 17.53 8.79
C ASP A 135 16.68 16.56 9.97
N VAL A 136 16.12 17.01 11.10
CA VAL A 136 15.81 16.15 12.26
C VAL A 136 14.79 15.08 11.88
N LEU A 137 13.65 15.44 11.28
CA LEU A 137 12.61 14.49 10.91
C LEU A 137 13.10 13.51 9.85
N TRP A 138 13.88 13.96 8.87
CA TRP A 138 14.48 13.07 7.90
C TRP A 138 15.46 12.08 8.56
N THR A 139 16.26 12.52 9.52
CA THR A 139 17.13 11.64 10.31
C THR A 139 16.32 10.63 11.10
N CYS A 140 15.16 11.01 11.66
CA CYS A 140 14.21 10.08 12.29
C CYS A 140 13.76 9.00 11.30
N CYS A 141 13.40 9.37 10.06
CA CYS A 141 13.02 8.42 9.01
C CYS A 141 14.17 7.46 8.66
N GLN A 142 15.40 7.97 8.50
CA GLN A 142 16.57 7.13 8.21
C GLN A 142 16.87 6.13 9.32
N LEU A 143 16.65 6.51 10.59
CA LEU A 143 16.80 5.61 11.72
C LEU A 143 15.67 4.57 11.77
N LEU A 144 14.41 4.99 11.53
CA LEU A 144 13.25 4.09 11.44
C LEU A 144 13.46 2.94 10.45
N LYS A 145 14.11 3.21 9.30
CA LYS A 145 14.41 2.20 8.28
C LYS A 145 15.16 0.97 8.82
N ASN A 146 15.96 1.13 9.88
CA ASN A 146 16.81 0.08 10.42
C ASN A 146 16.26 -0.56 11.70
N LEU A 147 15.12 -0.09 12.21
CA LEU A 147 14.52 -0.60 13.45
C LEU A 147 13.57 -1.75 13.17
N LYS A 148 13.54 -2.72 14.09
CA LYS A 148 12.63 -3.86 14.04
C LYS A 148 11.58 -3.77 15.16
N PRO A 149 10.28 -3.62 14.85
CA PRO A 149 9.26 -3.39 15.87
C PRO A 149 9.06 -4.52 16.89
N ASP A 150 9.53 -5.73 16.60
CA ASP A 150 9.48 -6.88 17.51
C ASP A 150 10.57 -6.87 18.59
N ILE A 151 11.64 -6.09 18.41
CA ILE A 151 12.65 -5.87 19.43
C ILE A 151 12.16 -4.75 20.35
N LEU A 152 12.02 -5.03 21.66
CA LEU A 152 11.48 -4.08 22.63
C LEU A 152 12.23 -2.73 22.66
N GLN A 153 13.56 -2.75 22.56
CA GLN A 153 14.38 -1.54 22.54
C GLN A 153 14.13 -0.71 21.27
N ASP A 154 14.09 -1.36 20.11
CA ASP A 154 13.79 -0.72 18.83
C ASP A 154 12.37 -0.17 18.82
N ASN A 155 11.39 -0.87 19.38
CA ASN A 155 10.00 -0.40 19.42
C ASN A 155 9.84 0.91 20.22
N LYS A 156 10.62 1.10 21.30
CA LYS A 156 10.68 2.38 22.02
C LYS A 156 11.21 3.51 21.12
N LEU A 157 12.21 3.23 20.29
CA LEU A 157 12.76 4.19 19.32
C LEU A 157 11.80 4.45 18.17
N VAL A 158 11.12 3.42 17.66
CA VAL A 158 10.07 3.55 16.63
C VAL A 158 8.99 4.50 17.14
N THR A 159 8.50 4.28 18.36
CA THR A 159 7.50 5.16 18.99
C THR A 159 8.01 6.59 19.12
N LEU A 160 9.25 6.79 19.57
CA LEU A 160 9.86 8.11 19.69
C LEU A 160 9.92 8.86 18.34
N TYR A 161 10.44 8.20 17.31
CA TYR A 161 10.63 8.80 15.99
C TYR A 161 9.31 9.03 15.25
N LEU A 162 8.32 8.14 15.39
CA LEU A 162 6.98 8.38 14.89
C LEU A 162 6.30 9.53 15.63
N THR A 163 6.50 9.66 16.95
CA THR A 163 5.95 10.78 17.72
C THR A 163 6.53 12.12 17.26
N MET A 164 7.84 12.18 16.97
CA MET A 164 8.47 13.35 16.33
C MET A 164 7.78 13.70 15.00
N LEU A 165 7.58 12.71 14.13
CA LEU A 165 6.92 12.91 12.84
C LEU A 165 5.47 13.38 13.01
N VAL A 166 4.69 12.73 13.86
CA VAL A 166 3.28 13.10 14.12
C VAL A 166 3.18 14.52 14.65
N THR A 167 4.05 14.89 15.59
CA THR A 167 4.08 16.21 16.22
C THR A 167 4.36 17.30 15.19
N PHE A 168 5.38 17.16 14.35
CA PHE A 168 5.78 18.26 13.45
C PHE A 168 5.12 18.24 12.07
N THR A 169 4.16 17.33 11.84
CA THR A 169 3.37 17.26 10.60
C THR A 169 1.88 17.60 10.81
N ASP A 170 1.48 17.99 12.02
CA ASP A 170 0.10 18.37 12.32
C ASP A 170 0.02 19.46 13.39
N THR A 171 -0.64 20.56 13.03
CA THR A 171 -0.82 21.73 13.89
C THR A 171 -1.72 21.45 15.09
N LEU A 172 -2.57 20.42 15.06
CA LEU A 172 -3.42 20.03 16.19
C LEU A 172 -2.61 19.58 17.42
N THR A 173 -1.40 19.08 17.18
CA THR A 173 -0.47 18.72 18.26
C THR A 173 0.21 19.94 18.87
N TRP A 174 0.13 21.11 18.23
CA TRP A 174 0.81 22.32 18.67
C TRP A 174 -0.10 23.13 19.59
N ARG A 175 0.25 23.15 20.86
CA ARG A 175 -0.44 23.96 21.88
C ARG A 175 -0.48 25.46 21.53
N ILE A 176 0.50 25.95 20.75
CA ILE A 176 0.57 27.35 20.28
C ILE A 176 -0.57 27.77 19.36
N VAL A 177 -1.26 26.80 18.75
CA VAL A 177 -2.39 27.05 17.84
C VAL A 177 -3.70 27.20 18.62
N ARG A 178 -3.77 26.75 19.89
CA ARG A 178 -5.00 26.78 20.67
C ARG A 178 -5.34 28.20 21.16
N GLY A 179 -6.64 28.49 21.28
CA GLY A 179 -7.14 29.76 21.83
C GLY A 179 -6.75 30.97 20.96
N LYS A 180 -5.97 31.90 21.51
CA LYS A 180 -5.54 33.12 20.79
C LYS A 180 -4.63 32.84 19.58
N GLY A 181 -4.05 31.64 19.49
CA GLY A 181 -3.20 31.21 18.39
C GLY A 181 -3.93 30.68 17.16
N GLU A 182 -5.25 30.57 17.18
CA GLU A 182 -6.03 29.92 16.12
C GLU A 182 -5.90 30.67 14.78
N ALA A 183 -5.72 32.00 14.83
CA ALA A 183 -5.45 32.83 13.66
C ALA A 183 -4.14 32.46 12.93
N LEU A 184 -3.18 31.84 13.62
CA LEU A 184 -1.92 31.38 13.05
C LEU A 184 -2.04 30.01 12.38
N ARG A 185 -3.13 29.27 12.61
CA ARG A 185 -3.32 27.90 12.11
C ARG A 185 -3.07 27.79 10.60
N PRO A 186 -3.61 28.64 9.71
CA PRO A 186 -3.40 28.47 8.28
C PRO A 186 -1.93 28.57 7.86
N ALA A 187 -1.19 29.52 8.45
CA ALA A 187 0.24 29.70 8.16
C ALA A 187 1.08 28.52 8.68
N LEU A 188 0.76 28.04 9.89
CA LEU A 188 1.42 26.90 10.52
C LEU A 188 1.11 25.57 9.79
N THR A 189 -0.10 25.42 9.26
CA THR A 189 -0.47 24.25 8.45
C THR A 189 0.34 24.20 7.15
N ARG A 190 0.56 25.35 6.48
CA ARG A 190 1.46 25.43 5.32
C ARG A 190 2.90 25.02 5.64
N ILE A 191 3.36 25.29 6.86
CA ILE A 191 4.67 24.81 7.33
C ILE A 191 4.66 23.28 7.43
N CYS A 192 3.63 22.68 8.03
CA CYS A 192 3.49 21.22 8.10
C CYS A 192 3.44 20.58 6.70
N GLU A 193 2.68 21.15 5.76
CA GLU A 193 2.64 20.72 4.35
C GLU A 193 4.03 20.78 3.70
N ASN A 194 4.78 21.86 3.94
CA ASN A 194 6.13 22.04 3.42
C ASN A 194 7.13 21.02 4.01
N ILE A 195 6.97 20.66 5.28
CA ILE A 195 7.73 19.59 5.94
C ILE A 195 7.37 18.24 5.31
N MET A 196 6.08 17.90 5.19
CA MET A 196 5.63 16.65 4.58
C MET A 196 6.08 16.51 3.13
N GLY A 197 5.99 17.59 2.33
CA GLY A 197 6.50 17.63 0.96
C GLY A 197 8.00 17.32 0.88
N HIS A 198 8.80 17.86 1.80
CA HIS A 198 10.23 17.56 1.88
C HIS A 198 10.51 16.09 2.23
N LEU A 199 9.75 15.51 3.17
CA LEU A 199 9.90 14.11 3.53
C LEU A 199 9.53 13.20 2.35
N ASN A 200 8.42 13.49 1.67
CA ASN A 200 7.97 12.73 0.50
C ASN A 200 9.00 12.74 -0.63
N GLN A 201 9.57 13.91 -0.96
CA GLN A 201 10.64 14.03 -1.97
C GLN A 201 11.87 13.19 -1.66
N LYS A 202 12.15 12.92 -0.37
CA LYS A 202 13.28 12.09 0.05
C LYS A 202 12.95 10.59 0.15
N GLY A 203 11.72 10.17 -0.11
CA GLY A 203 11.31 8.75 -0.09
C GLY A 203 10.65 8.30 1.21
N PHE A 204 9.86 9.17 1.85
CA PHE A 204 9.15 8.86 3.09
C PHE A 204 8.28 7.59 3.02
N TYR A 205 7.52 7.39 1.94
CA TYR A 205 6.66 6.21 1.77
C TYR A 205 7.43 4.89 1.77
N SER A 206 8.61 4.84 1.15
CA SER A 206 9.46 3.65 1.17
C SER A 206 9.92 3.30 2.59
N ILE A 207 10.16 4.30 3.43
CA ILE A 207 10.54 4.08 4.85
C ILE A 207 9.36 3.54 5.64
N LEU A 208 8.16 4.08 5.42
CA LEU A 208 6.94 3.57 6.06
C LEU A 208 6.62 2.14 5.60
N GLN A 209 6.81 1.83 4.31
CA GLN A 209 6.65 0.48 3.77
C GLN A 209 7.54 -0.52 4.51
N ILE A 210 8.84 -0.22 4.64
CA ILE A 210 9.79 -1.11 5.34
C ILE A 210 9.35 -1.35 6.78
N LEU A 211 8.93 -0.29 7.49
CA LEU A 211 8.48 -0.40 8.87
C LEU A 211 7.17 -1.22 8.99
N LEU A 212 6.23 -1.02 8.07
CA LEU A 212 4.97 -1.76 8.01
C LEU A 212 5.22 -3.24 7.68
N THR A 213 6.04 -3.55 6.67
CA THR A 213 6.39 -4.92 6.30
C THR A 213 7.08 -5.64 7.47
N ASN A 214 8.07 -5.02 8.11
CA ASN A 214 8.74 -5.59 9.30
C ASN A 214 7.76 -5.81 10.48
N GLY A 215 6.68 -5.04 10.53
CA GLY A 215 5.67 -5.08 11.58
C GLY A 215 4.52 -6.05 11.34
N LEU A 216 4.13 -6.24 10.07
CA LEU A 216 2.86 -6.86 9.66
C LEU A 216 3.03 -8.09 8.76
N ALA A 217 4.13 -8.26 8.03
CA ALA A 217 4.37 -9.42 7.16
C ALA A 217 4.77 -10.64 8.00
N ARG A 218 3.80 -11.15 8.78
CA ARG A 218 3.92 -12.27 9.71
C ARG A 218 2.54 -12.68 10.21
N SER A 219 2.46 -13.82 10.91
CA SER A 219 1.18 -14.33 11.44
C SER A 219 0.54 -13.43 12.52
N LYS A 220 1.36 -12.84 13.40
CA LYS A 220 0.91 -11.93 14.47
C LYS A 220 1.64 -10.59 14.39
N PRO A 221 0.93 -9.46 14.26
CA PRO A 221 1.55 -8.15 14.11
C PRO A 221 2.38 -7.78 15.35
N SER A 222 3.56 -7.18 15.14
CA SER A 222 4.41 -6.67 16.23
C SER A 222 4.18 -5.17 16.51
N LEU A 223 3.50 -4.46 15.62
CA LEU A 223 3.13 -3.05 15.81
C LEU A 223 1.99 -2.93 16.82
N SER A 224 2.12 -1.98 17.76
CA SER A 224 1.04 -1.62 18.68
C SER A 224 -0.06 -0.83 17.96
N LYS A 225 -1.26 -0.73 18.56
CA LYS A 225 -2.36 0.13 18.08
C LYS A 225 -1.85 1.55 17.78
N GLY A 226 -1.18 2.18 18.74
CA GLY A 226 -0.67 3.55 18.59
C GLY A 226 0.37 3.70 17.47
N THR A 227 1.27 2.73 17.35
CA THR A 227 2.31 2.73 16.29
C THR A 227 1.69 2.60 14.91
N LEU A 228 0.74 1.67 14.74
CA LEU A 228 0.07 1.45 13.45
C LEU A 228 -0.79 2.66 13.06
N THR A 229 -1.54 3.23 14.01
CA THR A 229 -2.29 4.48 13.77
C THR A 229 -1.35 5.60 13.33
N ALA A 230 -0.23 5.80 14.02
CA ALA A 230 0.72 6.85 13.68
C ALA A 230 1.27 6.67 12.26
N ILE A 231 1.68 5.46 11.88
CA ILE A 231 2.19 5.18 10.52
C ILE A 231 1.11 5.45 9.48
N PHE A 232 -0.09 4.93 9.66
CA PHE A 232 -1.16 5.10 8.69
C PHE A 232 -1.58 6.56 8.56
N THR A 233 -1.77 7.27 9.68
CA THR A 233 -2.07 8.71 9.69
C THR A 233 -0.98 9.52 8.99
N LEU A 234 0.30 9.23 9.26
CA LEU A 234 1.43 9.90 8.61
C LEU A 234 1.47 9.63 7.10
N SER A 235 1.09 8.43 6.66
CA SER A 235 1.00 8.10 5.24
C SER A 235 -0.19 8.77 4.54
N LEU A 236 -1.30 8.97 5.25
CA LEU A 236 -2.53 9.51 4.68
C LEU A 236 -2.55 11.05 4.63
N ARG A 237 -1.98 11.73 5.63
CA ARG A 237 -1.95 13.20 5.72
C ARG A 237 -1.48 13.89 4.44
N PRO A 238 -0.35 13.49 3.79
CA PRO A 238 0.09 14.15 2.57
C PRO A 238 -0.87 13.95 1.40
N VAL A 239 -1.51 12.78 1.30
CA VAL A 239 -2.51 12.49 0.26
C VAL A 239 -3.70 13.43 0.41
N ILE A 240 -4.22 13.58 1.64
CA ILE A 240 -5.34 14.49 1.92
C ILE A 240 -4.96 15.95 1.66
N ALA A 241 -3.80 16.39 2.15
CA ALA A 241 -3.33 17.77 1.99
C ALA A 241 -3.13 18.16 0.52
N ALA A 242 -2.76 17.21 -0.33
CA ALA A 242 -2.63 17.42 -1.78
C ALA A 242 -3.91 17.07 -2.56
N HIS A 243 -5.06 16.97 -1.88
CA HIS A 243 -6.36 16.64 -2.48
C HIS A 243 -6.35 15.38 -3.35
N PHE A 244 -5.68 14.33 -2.88
CA PHE A 244 -5.56 13.05 -3.58
C PHE A 244 -4.88 13.18 -4.95
N SER A 245 -3.79 13.92 -5.04
CA SER A 245 -2.99 14.00 -6.27
C SER A 245 -2.53 12.63 -6.75
N GLU A 246 -2.49 12.44 -8.06
CA GLU A 246 -2.19 11.14 -8.70
C GLU A 246 -0.85 10.55 -8.23
N ASN A 247 0.19 11.39 -8.14
CA ASN A 247 1.52 10.96 -7.67
C ASN A 247 1.51 10.40 -6.24
N LEU A 248 0.71 11.00 -5.34
CA LEU A 248 0.63 10.55 -3.96
C LEU A 248 -0.31 9.37 -3.79
N LEU A 249 -1.41 9.30 -4.56
CA LEU A 249 -2.25 8.10 -4.65
C LEU A 249 -1.45 6.89 -5.13
N ARG A 250 -0.70 7.05 -6.22
CA ARG A 250 0.23 6.04 -6.74
C ARG A 250 1.22 5.58 -5.68
N SER A 251 1.88 6.53 -5.01
CA SER A 251 2.86 6.22 -3.94
C SER A 251 2.20 5.49 -2.76
N PHE A 252 0.98 5.88 -2.39
CA PHE A 252 0.23 5.24 -1.32
C PHE A 252 -0.18 3.81 -1.68
N LEU A 253 -0.64 3.57 -2.91
CA LEU A 253 -1.00 2.24 -3.40
C LEU A 253 0.23 1.32 -3.45
N ILE A 254 1.35 1.81 -3.96
CA ILE A 254 2.59 1.03 -4.12
C ILE A 254 3.27 0.72 -2.77
N HIS A 255 3.26 1.65 -1.82
CA HIS A 255 4.07 1.50 -0.60
C HIS A 255 3.26 1.16 0.66
N ILE A 256 1.96 1.48 0.70
CA ILE A 256 1.12 1.29 1.90
C ILE A 256 0.08 0.22 1.64
N MET A 257 -0.74 0.37 0.60
CA MET A 257 -1.83 -0.60 0.32
C MET A 257 -1.35 -1.93 -0.25
N SER A 258 -0.10 -2.02 -0.69
CA SER A 258 0.53 -3.27 -1.10
C SER A 258 1.13 -4.06 0.07
N VAL A 259 1.18 -3.48 1.28
CA VAL A 259 1.66 -4.19 2.46
C VAL A 259 0.68 -5.32 2.80
N PRO A 260 1.17 -6.55 3.04
CA PRO A 260 0.29 -7.69 3.28
C PRO A 260 -0.69 -7.43 4.43
N ALA A 261 -1.97 -7.69 4.16
CA ALA A 261 -3.06 -7.65 5.14
C ALA A 261 -3.21 -6.35 5.95
N ILE A 262 -2.72 -5.21 5.46
CA ILE A 262 -2.78 -3.95 6.21
C ILE A 262 -4.20 -3.53 6.57
N ILE A 263 -5.18 -3.72 5.69
CA ILE A 263 -6.59 -3.39 5.96
C ILE A 263 -7.16 -4.31 7.05
N SER A 264 -6.76 -5.58 7.07
CA SER A 264 -7.16 -6.53 8.11
C SER A 264 -6.61 -6.09 9.47
N HIS A 265 -5.33 -5.73 9.52
CA HIS A 265 -4.70 -5.26 10.75
C HIS A 265 -5.28 -3.92 11.24
N LEU A 266 -5.57 -2.99 10.34
CA LEU A 266 -6.21 -1.72 10.68
C LEU A 266 -7.62 -1.93 11.23
N ASN A 267 -8.41 -2.82 10.63
CA ASN A 267 -9.76 -3.11 11.11
C ASN A 267 -9.77 -3.74 12.52
N VAL A 268 -8.78 -4.58 12.83
CA VAL A 268 -8.67 -5.24 14.14
C VAL A 268 -8.06 -4.32 15.21
N LEU A 269 -6.98 -3.61 14.89
CA LEU A 269 -6.20 -2.86 15.87
C LEU A 269 -6.65 -1.40 15.99
N THR A 270 -7.14 -0.80 14.90
CA THR A 270 -7.39 0.65 14.80
C THR A 270 -8.72 0.95 14.08
N PRO A 271 -9.87 0.44 14.55
CA PRO A 271 -11.16 0.58 13.86
C PRO A 271 -11.65 2.04 13.74
N GLU A 272 -11.10 2.93 14.55
CA GLU A 272 -11.41 4.37 14.54
C GLU A 272 -10.86 5.10 13.30
N VAL A 273 -9.88 4.50 12.60
CA VAL A 273 -9.27 5.09 11.41
C VAL A 273 -10.26 4.98 10.25
N LYS A 274 -10.86 6.11 9.86
CA LYS A 274 -11.81 6.17 8.75
C LYS A 274 -11.10 5.91 7.42
N THR A 275 -11.49 4.82 6.76
CA THR A 275 -10.99 4.46 5.41
C THR A 275 -12.04 4.67 4.31
N HIS A 276 -13.25 5.13 4.67
CA HIS A 276 -14.39 5.15 3.76
C HIS A 276 -14.19 5.98 2.48
N ASP A 277 -13.53 7.14 2.59
CA ASP A 277 -13.27 8.00 1.42
C ASP A 277 -12.16 7.47 0.52
N LEU A 278 -11.36 6.50 0.98
CA LEU A 278 -10.20 6.00 0.23
C LEU A 278 -10.61 5.06 -0.89
N LEU A 279 -11.61 4.20 -0.65
CA LEU A 279 -12.00 3.18 -1.62
C LEU A 279 -12.37 3.80 -2.96
N ARG A 280 -13.27 4.80 -2.95
CA ARG A 280 -13.70 5.47 -4.18
C ARG A 280 -12.54 6.10 -4.93
N LYS A 281 -11.60 6.71 -4.21
CA LYS A 281 -10.41 7.33 -4.82
C LYS A 281 -9.49 6.30 -5.45
N PHE A 282 -9.32 5.13 -4.83
CA PHE A 282 -8.52 4.05 -5.40
C PHE A 282 -9.18 3.44 -6.63
N ILE A 283 -10.48 3.15 -6.58
CA ILE A 283 -11.23 2.60 -7.72
C ILE A 283 -11.14 3.53 -8.93
N LEU A 284 -11.43 4.83 -8.74
CA LEU A 284 -11.38 5.79 -9.84
C LEU A 284 -9.96 6.04 -10.38
N PHE A 285 -8.94 5.84 -9.56
CA PHE A 285 -7.55 5.95 -10.00
C PHE A 285 -7.12 4.72 -10.81
N LEU A 286 -7.48 3.53 -10.35
CA LEU A 286 -7.13 2.24 -10.95
C LEU A 286 -7.97 1.92 -12.19
N SER A 287 -9.16 2.50 -12.33
CA SER A 287 -10.00 2.30 -13.53
C SER A 287 -9.34 2.76 -14.83
N ARG A 288 -8.31 3.61 -14.72
CA ARG A 288 -7.42 3.99 -15.82
C ARG A 288 -6.39 2.89 -16.04
N GLU A 289 -6.47 2.26 -17.21
CA GLU A 289 -5.65 1.08 -17.57
C GLU A 289 -4.14 1.32 -17.41
N GLU A 290 -3.63 2.47 -17.87
CA GLU A 290 -2.22 2.83 -17.74
C GLU A 290 -1.76 2.89 -16.27
N GLN A 291 -2.60 3.42 -15.38
CA GLN A 291 -2.27 3.56 -13.96
C GLN A 291 -2.32 2.22 -13.23
N CYS A 292 -3.33 1.39 -13.52
CA CYS A 292 -3.41 0.04 -12.98
C CYS A 292 -2.20 -0.81 -13.41
N LEU A 293 -1.86 -0.77 -14.70
CA LEU A 293 -0.72 -1.50 -15.25
C LEU A 293 0.59 -1.04 -14.64
N ASP A 294 0.83 0.27 -14.55
CA ASP A 294 2.04 0.83 -13.93
C ASP A 294 2.20 0.37 -12.46
N ILE A 295 1.13 0.40 -11.67
CA ILE A 295 1.15 -0.11 -10.29
C ILE A 295 1.48 -1.60 -10.26
N CYS A 296 0.81 -2.40 -11.09
CA CYS A 296 1.03 -3.86 -11.14
C CYS A 296 2.48 -4.20 -11.52
N VAL A 297 3.05 -3.48 -12.50
CA VAL A 297 4.45 -3.62 -12.91
C VAL A 297 5.40 -3.27 -11.76
N CYS A 298 5.12 -2.21 -11.00
CA CYS A 298 5.95 -1.83 -9.85
C CYS A 298 5.88 -2.83 -8.69
N LEU A 299 4.73 -3.48 -8.49
CA LEU A 299 4.49 -4.41 -7.38
C LEU A 299 4.89 -5.86 -7.69
N GLU A 300 4.94 -6.23 -8.96
CA GLU A 300 5.09 -7.61 -9.42
C GLU A 300 3.94 -8.50 -8.89
N GLY A 301 3.96 -9.81 -9.15
CA GLY A 301 2.83 -10.70 -8.84
C GLY A 301 2.42 -10.71 -7.36
N SER A 302 3.36 -10.96 -6.45
CA SER A 302 3.03 -11.22 -5.03
C SER A 302 2.50 -9.98 -4.29
N HIS A 303 3.04 -8.78 -4.54
CA HIS A 303 2.54 -7.56 -3.88
C HIS A 303 1.32 -6.97 -4.60
N THR A 304 1.13 -7.25 -5.90
CA THR A 304 -0.15 -6.98 -6.58
C THR A 304 -1.27 -7.78 -5.93
N LEU A 305 -1.03 -9.04 -5.58
CA LEU A 305 -1.99 -9.84 -4.83
C LEU A 305 -2.29 -9.28 -3.44
N CYS A 306 -1.30 -8.72 -2.75
CA CYS A 306 -1.51 -8.04 -1.46
C CYS A 306 -2.38 -6.80 -1.62
N LEU A 307 -2.13 -5.98 -2.65
CA LEU A 307 -2.98 -4.84 -3.00
C LEU A 307 -4.42 -5.30 -3.31
N LEU A 308 -4.58 -6.34 -4.12
CA LEU A 308 -5.87 -6.94 -4.46
C LEU A 308 -6.65 -7.35 -3.20
N GLY A 309 -6.02 -8.08 -2.27
CA GLY A 309 -6.63 -8.48 -1.00
C GLY A 309 -7.06 -7.28 -0.16
N ASN A 310 -6.21 -6.26 -0.04
CA ASN A 310 -6.54 -5.05 0.71
C ASN A 310 -7.69 -4.26 0.08
N LEU A 311 -7.76 -4.16 -1.26
CA LEU A 311 -8.87 -3.52 -1.97
C LEU A 311 -10.18 -4.29 -1.81
N ILE A 312 -10.14 -5.62 -1.89
CA ILE A 312 -11.31 -6.49 -1.69
C ILE A 312 -11.88 -6.32 -0.28
N GLN A 313 -11.03 -6.37 0.74
CA GLN A 313 -11.49 -6.18 2.11
C GLN A 313 -11.99 -4.74 2.34
N LEU A 314 -11.36 -3.74 1.72
CA LEU A 314 -11.84 -2.37 1.80
C LEU A 314 -13.22 -2.23 1.13
N GLY A 315 -13.45 -2.88 -0.01
CA GLY A 315 -14.77 -3.01 -0.65
C GLY A 315 -15.82 -3.60 0.27
N TYR A 316 -15.49 -4.72 0.92
CA TYR A 316 -16.36 -5.38 1.89
C TYR A 316 -16.74 -4.48 3.08
N LEU A 317 -15.81 -3.66 3.59
CA LEU A 317 -16.08 -2.72 4.68
C LEU A 317 -16.88 -1.48 4.23
N ASN A 318 -17.09 -1.30 2.92
CA ASN A 318 -17.64 -0.09 2.30
C ASN A 318 -18.74 -0.43 1.28
N GLU A 319 -19.73 -1.22 1.69
CA GLU A 319 -20.78 -1.74 0.80
C GLU A 319 -21.44 -0.68 -0.10
N LYS A 320 -21.73 0.51 0.45
CA LYS A 320 -22.34 1.61 -0.33
C LYS A 320 -21.44 2.09 -1.48
N VAL A 321 -20.16 2.30 -1.22
CA VAL A 321 -19.20 2.75 -2.24
C VAL A 321 -18.95 1.62 -3.24
N LEU A 322 -18.93 0.38 -2.77
CA LEU A 322 -18.82 -0.80 -3.64
C LEU A 322 -20.02 -0.92 -4.58
N GLU A 323 -21.24 -0.65 -4.11
CA GLU A 323 -22.46 -0.63 -4.93
C GLU A 323 -22.40 0.49 -5.98
N GLU A 324 -22.03 1.70 -5.58
CA GLU A 324 -21.92 2.86 -6.48
C GLU A 324 -20.86 2.67 -7.59
N GLU A 325 -19.72 2.05 -7.26
CA GLU A 325 -18.56 1.93 -8.14
C GLU A 325 -18.30 0.49 -8.61
N ALA A 326 -19.31 -0.38 -8.56
CA ALA A 326 -19.18 -1.83 -8.80
C ALA A 326 -18.52 -2.16 -10.14
N ASN A 327 -18.87 -1.45 -11.21
CA ASN A 327 -18.32 -1.70 -12.56
C ASN A 327 -16.81 -1.43 -12.61
N HIS A 328 -16.37 -0.29 -12.07
CA HIS A 328 -14.95 0.05 -12.00
C HIS A 328 -14.21 -0.93 -11.09
N PHE A 329 -14.78 -1.25 -9.93
CA PHE A 329 -14.18 -2.22 -9.00
C PHE A 329 -13.98 -3.60 -9.64
N VAL A 330 -14.99 -4.11 -10.34
CA VAL A 330 -14.92 -5.40 -11.05
C VAL A 330 -13.85 -5.37 -12.14
N LYS A 331 -13.77 -4.27 -12.91
CA LYS A 331 -12.73 -4.07 -13.92
C LYS A 331 -11.33 -4.09 -13.28
N ASP A 332 -11.10 -3.27 -12.25
CA ASP A 332 -9.80 -3.13 -11.59
C ASP A 332 -9.28 -4.47 -11.06
N LEU A 333 -10.15 -5.23 -10.38
CA LEU A 333 -9.77 -6.56 -9.88
C LEU A 333 -9.48 -7.55 -11.01
N THR A 334 -10.25 -7.49 -12.10
CA THR A 334 -10.04 -8.34 -13.28
C THR A 334 -8.70 -8.06 -13.95
N ASP A 335 -8.35 -6.78 -14.10
CA ASP A 335 -7.08 -6.34 -14.71
C ASP A 335 -5.88 -6.79 -13.86
N MET A 336 -5.97 -6.62 -12.53
CA MET A 336 -4.94 -7.06 -11.59
C MET A 336 -4.76 -8.59 -11.57
N LEU A 337 -5.85 -9.35 -11.57
CA LEU A 337 -5.79 -10.82 -11.63
C LEU A 337 -5.20 -11.29 -12.97
N SER A 338 -5.63 -10.68 -14.08
CA SER A 338 -5.08 -10.95 -15.41
C SER A 338 -3.59 -10.63 -15.50
N TYR A 339 -3.14 -9.54 -14.86
CA TYR A 339 -1.72 -9.24 -14.71
C TYR A 339 -1.00 -10.35 -13.94
N CYS A 340 -1.51 -10.76 -12.78
CA CYS A 340 -0.91 -11.83 -11.97
C CYS A 340 -0.79 -13.14 -12.77
N GLN A 341 -1.83 -13.52 -13.51
CA GLN A 341 -1.83 -14.71 -14.36
C GLN A 341 -0.74 -14.66 -15.44
N ARG A 342 -0.63 -13.52 -16.15
CA ARG A 342 0.41 -13.30 -17.16
C ARG A 342 1.81 -13.33 -16.54
N TYR A 343 1.98 -12.65 -15.39
CA TYR A 343 3.27 -12.59 -14.67
C TYR A 343 3.77 -13.99 -14.28
N VAL A 344 2.91 -14.80 -13.65
CA VAL A 344 3.21 -16.19 -13.26
C VAL A 344 3.53 -17.04 -14.49
N SER A 345 2.76 -16.88 -15.57
CA SER A 345 2.96 -17.66 -16.81
C SER A 345 4.27 -17.34 -17.51
N GLN A 346 4.72 -16.08 -17.48
CA GLN A 346 5.97 -15.63 -18.09
C GLN A 346 7.20 -15.96 -17.23
N LYS A 347 7.05 -16.06 -15.91
CA LYS A 347 8.14 -16.35 -14.96
C LYS A 347 8.33 -17.84 -14.69
N LYS A 348 8.32 -18.66 -15.75
CA LYS A 348 8.66 -20.10 -15.67
C LYS A 348 10.17 -20.28 -15.89
N SER A 349 10.85 -20.94 -14.96
CA SER A 349 12.28 -21.29 -15.08
C SER A 349 12.55 -22.63 -14.38
N ASN A 350 13.76 -23.16 -14.49
CA ASN A 350 14.14 -24.39 -13.79
C ASN A 350 14.20 -24.20 -12.26
N LEU A 351 14.31 -22.96 -11.78
CA LEU A 351 14.28 -22.61 -10.37
C LEU A 351 12.95 -21.90 -10.05
N THR A 352 11.98 -22.65 -9.55
CA THR A 352 10.68 -22.11 -9.12
C THR A 352 10.52 -22.18 -7.61
N HIS A 353 9.76 -21.23 -7.08
CA HIS A 353 9.34 -21.16 -5.69
C HIS A 353 7.82 -21.38 -5.62
N TRP A 354 7.37 -22.03 -4.55
CA TRP A 354 5.95 -22.24 -4.31
C TRP A 354 5.33 -21.03 -3.60
N HIS A 355 4.22 -20.54 -4.14
CA HIS A 355 3.41 -19.49 -3.54
C HIS A 355 2.03 -20.06 -3.13
N PRO A 356 1.54 -19.82 -1.90
CA PRO A 356 0.30 -20.41 -1.38
C PRO A 356 -0.97 -20.16 -2.20
N VAL A 357 -1.04 -19.00 -2.86
CA VAL A 357 -2.19 -18.60 -3.69
C VAL A 357 -1.94 -18.78 -5.20
N LEU A 358 -0.81 -18.30 -5.72
CA LEU A 358 -0.50 -18.27 -7.16
C LEU A 358 0.17 -19.54 -7.70
N GLY A 359 0.63 -20.46 -6.85
CA GLY A 359 1.34 -21.66 -7.27
C GLY A 359 2.82 -21.42 -7.57
N TRP A 360 3.38 -22.17 -8.52
CA TRP A 360 4.82 -22.20 -8.80
C TRP A 360 5.26 -21.14 -9.82
N PHE A 361 6.24 -20.31 -9.46
CA PHE A 361 6.91 -19.38 -10.40
C PHE A 361 8.30 -18.95 -9.88
N SER A 362 9.09 -18.30 -10.73
CA SER A 362 10.53 -18.07 -10.48
C SER A 362 10.88 -16.90 -9.56
N GLN A 363 9.89 -16.19 -8.98
CA GLN A 363 10.15 -15.10 -8.05
C GLN A 363 10.42 -15.67 -6.66
N THR A 364 11.49 -15.21 -6.00
CA THR A 364 11.69 -15.49 -4.58
C THR A 364 10.62 -14.76 -3.78
N VAL A 365 9.88 -15.51 -2.95
CA VAL A 365 8.93 -14.95 -1.99
C VAL A 365 9.65 -14.81 -0.66
N ASP A 366 9.66 -13.61 -0.09
CA ASP A 366 10.24 -13.39 1.25
C ASP A 366 9.48 -14.23 2.30
N TYR A 367 10.19 -14.70 3.33
CA TYR A 367 9.65 -15.51 4.41
C TYR A 367 8.47 -14.83 5.11
N GLY A 368 8.61 -13.54 5.44
CA GLY A 368 7.55 -12.78 6.09
C GLY A 368 6.30 -12.62 5.22
N LEU A 369 6.51 -12.45 3.90
CA LEU A 369 5.40 -12.40 2.95
C LEU A 369 4.64 -13.73 2.94
N ASN A 370 5.35 -14.87 2.89
CA ASN A 370 4.74 -16.19 2.95
C ASN A 370 3.93 -16.41 4.25
N GLU A 371 4.48 -16.05 5.41
CA GLU A 371 3.78 -16.15 6.70
C GLU A 371 2.48 -15.34 6.76
N SER A 372 2.40 -14.22 6.03
CA SER A 372 1.21 -13.36 5.98
C SER A 372 0.13 -13.84 5.00
N MET A 373 0.45 -14.81 4.12
CA MET A 373 -0.48 -15.28 3.07
C MET A 373 -1.80 -15.85 3.60
N PRO A 374 -1.90 -16.51 4.77
CA PRO A 374 -3.20 -16.89 5.32
C PRO A 374 -4.13 -15.70 5.55
N LEU A 375 -3.58 -14.56 5.99
CA LEU A 375 -4.35 -13.33 6.18
C LEU A 375 -4.78 -12.75 4.83
N VAL A 376 -3.87 -12.68 3.85
CA VAL A 376 -4.21 -12.22 2.49
C VAL A 376 -5.27 -13.12 1.85
N THR A 377 -5.17 -14.43 2.01
CA THR A 377 -6.18 -15.39 1.52
C THR A 377 -7.54 -15.13 2.15
N LYS A 378 -7.58 -14.86 3.47
CA LYS A 378 -8.82 -14.46 4.16
C LYS A 378 -9.38 -13.15 3.62
N GLN A 379 -8.53 -12.20 3.21
CA GLN A 379 -9.00 -10.98 2.56
C GLN A 379 -9.65 -11.28 1.20
N LEU A 380 -8.98 -12.08 0.35
CA LEU A 380 -9.52 -12.51 -0.94
C LEU A 380 -10.87 -13.21 -0.80
N GLN A 381 -11.06 -14.02 0.26
CA GLN A 381 -12.33 -14.71 0.53
C GLN A 381 -13.55 -13.80 0.64
N HIS A 382 -13.38 -12.51 0.97
CA HIS A 382 -14.52 -11.59 0.98
C HIS A 382 -15.10 -11.37 -0.42
N LEU A 383 -14.33 -11.57 -1.50
CA LEU A 383 -14.80 -11.41 -2.88
C LEU A 383 -15.91 -12.41 -3.24
N TRP A 384 -15.84 -13.63 -2.72
CA TRP A 384 -16.89 -14.65 -2.83
C TRP A 384 -17.67 -14.82 -1.52
N GLY A 385 -17.66 -13.80 -0.66
CA GLY A 385 -18.51 -13.71 0.51
C GLY A 385 -19.92 -13.26 0.13
N VAL A 386 -20.91 -13.68 0.92
CA VAL A 386 -22.34 -13.42 0.65
C VAL A 386 -22.65 -11.94 0.45
N SER A 387 -22.05 -11.05 1.26
CA SER A 387 -22.27 -9.60 1.15
C SER A 387 -21.82 -9.07 -0.23
N VAL A 388 -20.55 -9.30 -0.61
CA VAL A 388 -20.01 -8.83 -1.90
C VAL A 388 -20.74 -9.45 -3.08
N ILE A 389 -21.04 -10.77 -3.04
CA ILE A 389 -21.83 -11.43 -4.08
C ILE A 389 -23.20 -10.77 -4.25
N ARG A 390 -23.90 -10.48 -3.14
CA ARG A 390 -25.21 -9.82 -3.20
C ARG A 390 -25.14 -8.42 -3.77
N THR A 391 -24.09 -7.66 -3.45
CA THR A 391 -23.86 -6.33 -4.01
C THR A 391 -23.56 -6.40 -5.51
N LEU A 392 -22.64 -7.27 -5.94
CA LEU A 392 -22.25 -7.36 -7.35
C LEU A 392 -23.38 -7.91 -8.22
N PHE A 393 -24.03 -8.99 -7.79
CA PHE A 393 -25.14 -9.63 -8.52
C PHE A 393 -26.53 -9.07 -8.14
N SER A 394 -26.61 -7.82 -7.65
CA SER A 394 -27.87 -7.18 -7.25
C SER A 394 -28.98 -7.33 -8.31
N ASP A 395 -28.62 -7.16 -9.58
CA ASP A 395 -29.56 -7.13 -10.71
C ASP A 395 -30.10 -8.53 -11.03
N VAL A 396 -29.28 -9.56 -10.83
CA VAL A 396 -29.68 -10.97 -10.99
C VAL A 396 -30.50 -11.43 -9.78
N LEU A 397 -30.08 -11.05 -8.58
CA LEU A 397 -30.66 -11.55 -7.33
C LEU A 397 -31.97 -10.87 -6.95
N SER A 398 -32.19 -9.62 -7.35
CA SER A 398 -33.41 -8.85 -7.09
C SER A 398 -34.62 -9.35 -7.89
N LYS A 399 -34.39 -10.08 -8.99
CA LYS A 399 -35.44 -10.73 -9.76
C LYS A 399 -36.16 -11.78 -8.92
N LYS A 400 -37.47 -11.60 -8.78
CA LYS A 400 -38.34 -12.67 -8.28
C LYS A 400 -38.42 -13.73 -9.38
N LEU A 401 -38.01 -14.96 -9.06
CA LEU A 401 -38.37 -16.12 -9.87
C LEU A 401 -39.90 -16.23 -9.78
N GLU A 402 -40.60 -15.84 -10.84
CA GLU A 402 -42.06 -15.89 -10.88
C GLU A 402 -42.52 -17.32 -10.61
N SER A 403 -42.99 -17.57 -9.40
CA SER A 403 -43.96 -18.63 -9.15
C SER A 403 -45.29 -18.06 -9.62
N GLN A 404 -45.65 -18.27 -10.89
CA GLN A 404 -46.99 -17.94 -11.34
C GLN A 404 -47.99 -18.62 -10.40
N GLU A 405 -48.93 -17.82 -9.87
CA GLU A 405 -50.13 -18.35 -9.23
C GLU A 405 -50.78 -19.38 -10.16
N PRO A 406 -51.30 -20.49 -9.62
CA PRO A 406 -51.92 -21.52 -10.44
C PRO A 406 -53.06 -20.88 -11.24
N THR A 407 -52.91 -20.93 -12.57
CA THR A 407 -53.97 -20.62 -13.51
C THR A 407 -55.24 -21.36 -13.08
N PRO A 408 -56.43 -20.73 -13.08
CA PRO A 408 -57.66 -21.43 -12.73
C PRO A 408 -57.80 -22.67 -13.62
N PRO A 409 -58.10 -23.85 -13.07
CA PRO A 409 -58.25 -25.04 -13.89
C PRO A 409 -59.42 -24.85 -14.88
N PRO A 410 -59.31 -25.38 -16.11
CA PRO A 410 -60.44 -25.39 -17.04
C PRO A 410 -61.61 -26.18 -16.44
N PRO A 411 -62.87 -25.84 -16.76
CA PRO A 411 -64.04 -26.49 -16.19
C PRO A 411 -64.05 -27.98 -16.57
N GLN A 412 -63.97 -28.86 -15.56
CA GLN A 412 -64.17 -30.30 -15.75
C GLN A 412 -65.64 -30.66 -15.54
N PRO A 413 -66.22 -31.49 -16.42
CA PRO A 413 -67.53 -32.09 -16.18
C PRO A 413 -67.45 -33.14 -15.07
N SER A 414 -68.50 -33.16 -14.26
CA SER A 414 -68.74 -34.04 -13.11
C SER A 414 -68.66 -35.53 -13.45
N THR A 415 -67.86 -36.30 -12.70
CA THR A 415 -68.19 -37.69 -12.34
C THR A 415 -67.40 -38.14 -11.11
N SER A 416 -68.04 -38.97 -10.32
CA SER A 416 -67.82 -39.20 -8.90
C SER A 416 -66.86 -40.37 -8.59
N GLN A 417 -66.15 -40.22 -7.45
CA GLN A 417 -65.67 -41.24 -6.51
C GLN A 417 -64.63 -42.31 -6.96
N ASN A 418 -63.43 -42.26 -6.37
CA ASN A 418 -63.07 -43.13 -5.22
C ASN A 418 -61.66 -42.84 -4.66
N ASN A 419 -61.56 -42.82 -3.33
CA ASN A 419 -60.37 -42.49 -2.53
C ASN A 419 -59.39 -43.67 -2.38
N LEU A 420 -58.09 -43.41 -2.58
CA LEU A 420 -56.98 -44.14 -1.94
C LEU A 420 -55.80 -43.17 -1.67
N PRO A 421 -55.27 -43.05 -0.44
CA PRO A 421 -54.32 -41.99 -0.06
C PRO A 421 -52.86 -42.48 -0.12
N VAL A 422 -52.30 -42.72 -1.31
CA VAL A 422 -50.84 -42.98 -1.46
C VAL A 422 -50.21 -42.25 -2.65
N LYS A 423 -51.00 -41.56 -3.49
CA LYS A 423 -50.49 -40.83 -4.67
C LYS A 423 -50.12 -39.35 -4.43
N ASN A 424 -50.27 -38.84 -3.20
CA ASN A 424 -50.10 -37.41 -2.92
C ASN A 424 -48.66 -36.98 -2.55
N LEU A 425 -47.74 -37.90 -2.24
CA LEU A 425 -46.33 -37.55 -2.04
C LEU A 425 -45.58 -37.29 -3.36
N PHE A 426 -45.81 -38.13 -4.39
CA PHE A 426 -45.15 -37.96 -5.70
C PHE A 426 -45.65 -36.72 -6.46
N LYS A 427 -46.91 -36.30 -6.25
CA LYS A 427 -47.44 -35.06 -6.85
C LYS A 427 -46.79 -33.80 -6.26
N ARG A 428 -46.44 -33.79 -4.97
CA ARG A 428 -45.83 -32.64 -4.30
C ARG A 428 -44.36 -32.45 -4.70
N ALA A 429 -43.64 -33.55 -4.97
CA ALA A 429 -42.30 -33.51 -5.55
C ALA A 429 -42.32 -33.03 -7.01
N PHE A 430 -43.27 -33.49 -7.82
CA PHE A 430 -43.41 -33.05 -9.22
C PHE A 430 -43.93 -31.61 -9.38
N GLN A 431 -44.69 -31.08 -8.41
CA GLN A 431 -45.10 -29.68 -8.40
C GLN A 431 -43.92 -28.73 -8.13
N LYS A 432 -42.95 -29.11 -7.29
CA LYS A 432 -41.65 -28.41 -7.21
C LYS A 432 -40.88 -28.51 -8.53
N SER A 433 -40.94 -29.66 -9.22
CA SER A 433 -40.34 -29.83 -10.55
C SER A 433 -41.03 -29.02 -11.65
N ALA A 434 -42.33 -28.70 -11.52
CA ALA A 434 -43.06 -27.86 -12.48
C ALA A 434 -42.66 -26.39 -12.40
N SER A 435 -42.39 -25.88 -11.18
CA SER A 435 -41.76 -24.57 -10.95
C SER A 435 -40.36 -24.52 -11.60
N VAL A 436 -39.54 -25.55 -11.43
CA VAL A 436 -38.23 -25.68 -12.11
C VAL A 436 -38.38 -25.75 -13.64
N ARG A 437 -39.42 -26.41 -14.15
CA ARG A 437 -39.69 -26.53 -15.60
C ARG A 437 -40.03 -25.21 -16.27
N ASN A 438 -40.55 -24.23 -15.53
CA ASN A 438 -40.81 -22.87 -16.05
C ASN A 438 -39.56 -21.97 -15.98
N ILE A 439 -38.66 -22.17 -15.01
CA ILE A 439 -37.33 -21.51 -14.96
C ILE A 439 -36.44 -21.92 -16.15
N LEU A 440 -36.67 -23.12 -16.70
CA LEU A 440 -35.90 -23.72 -17.79
C LEU A 440 -36.40 -23.33 -19.20
N LYS A 441 -37.50 -22.57 -19.35
CA LYS A 441 -37.96 -22.19 -20.69
C LYS A 441 -37.12 -21.01 -21.21
N PRO A 442 -36.60 -21.08 -22.45
CA PRO A 442 -36.03 -19.91 -23.10
C PRO A 442 -37.12 -18.85 -23.23
N VAL A 443 -37.04 -17.79 -22.42
CA VAL A 443 -37.99 -16.67 -22.49
C VAL A 443 -37.52 -15.69 -23.56
N GLY A 444 -36.19 -15.52 -23.69
CA GLY A 444 -35.59 -14.53 -24.56
C GLY A 444 -35.98 -13.09 -24.20
N GLY A 445 -35.60 -12.15 -25.04
CA GLY A 445 -36.06 -10.76 -24.98
C GLY A 445 -35.11 -9.80 -24.27
N LYS A 446 -34.08 -10.28 -23.56
CA LYS A 446 -33.00 -9.40 -23.09
C LYS A 446 -31.99 -9.12 -24.19
N ARG A 447 -31.72 -7.84 -24.43
CA ARG A 447 -30.66 -7.44 -25.36
C ARG A 447 -29.29 -7.61 -24.72
N VAL A 448 -28.38 -8.19 -25.49
CA VAL A 448 -27.01 -8.53 -25.07
C VAL A 448 -26.17 -7.27 -24.78
N ASP A 449 -26.46 -6.18 -25.49
CA ASP A 449 -25.83 -4.87 -25.34
C ASP A 449 -26.38 -4.05 -24.16
N SER A 450 -27.37 -4.56 -23.42
CA SER A 450 -27.93 -3.85 -22.28
C SER A 450 -26.91 -3.72 -21.14
N ALA A 451 -26.92 -2.58 -20.45
CA ALA A 451 -25.99 -2.30 -19.36
C ALA A 451 -26.06 -3.34 -18.22
N GLU A 452 -27.26 -3.88 -17.94
CA GLU A 452 -27.46 -4.96 -16.98
C GLU A 452 -26.70 -6.23 -17.40
N VAL A 453 -26.82 -6.64 -18.67
CA VAL A 453 -26.13 -7.83 -19.20
C VAL A 453 -24.61 -7.62 -19.19
N GLN A 454 -24.13 -6.47 -19.64
CA GLN A 454 -22.70 -6.15 -19.66
C GLN A 454 -22.10 -6.15 -18.24
N LYS A 455 -22.82 -5.63 -17.26
CA LYS A 455 -22.42 -5.69 -15.84
C LYS A 455 -22.32 -7.14 -15.34
N VAL A 456 -23.34 -7.96 -15.57
CA VAL A 456 -23.34 -9.37 -15.14
C VAL A 456 -22.24 -10.17 -15.85
N CYS A 457 -22.04 -9.96 -17.16
CA CYS A 457 -20.92 -10.53 -17.92
C CYS A 457 -19.58 -10.17 -17.28
N SER A 458 -19.34 -8.90 -17.00
CA SER A 458 -18.09 -8.40 -16.40
C SER A 458 -17.82 -9.05 -15.04
N ILE A 459 -18.85 -9.22 -14.21
CA ILE A 459 -18.73 -9.92 -12.92
C ILE A 459 -18.38 -11.40 -13.13
N CYS A 460 -18.99 -12.06 -14.13
CA CYS A 460 -18.68 -13.45 -14.43
C CYS A 460 -17.24 -13.62 -14.95
N VAL A 461 -16.77 -12.68 -15.77
CA VAL A 461 -15.37 -12.61 -16.21
C VAL A 461 -14.44 -12.48 -15.02
N LEU A 462 -14.72 -11.59 -14.06
CA LEU A 462 -13.93 -11.46 -12.83
C LEU A 462 -13.78 -12.80 -12.10
N TYR A 463 -14.87 -13.52 -11.86
CA TYR A 463 -14.82 -14.81 -11.16
C TYR A 463 -14.13 -15.90 -12.00
N GLN A 464 -14.30 -15.92 -13.32
CA GLN A 464 -13.56 -16.83 -14.20
C GLN A 464 -12.04 -16.53 -14.21
N THR A 465 -11.66 -15.26 -14.24
CA THR A 465 -10.27 -14.83 -14.10
C THR A 465 -9.72 -15.21 -12.72
N ALA A 466 -10.50 -15.05 -11.65
CA ALA A 466 -10.10 -15.49 -10.32
C ALA A 466 -9.90 -17.02 -10.25
N LEU A 467 -10.81 -17.80 -10.83
CA LEU A 467 -10.74 -19.27 -10.87
C LEU A 467 -9.56 -19.81 -11.68
N SER A 468 -9.10 -19.07 -12.70
CA SER A 468 -7.93 -19.43 -13.53
C SER A 468 -6.61 -18.90 -12.95
N THR A 469 -6.64 -17.80 -12.20
CA THR A 469 -5.45 -17.19 -11.58
C THR A 469 -5.13 -17.81 -10.22
N LEU A 470 -6.13 -17.94 -9.34
CA LEU A 470 -5.98 -18.35 -7.93
C LEU A 470 -6.15 -19.86 -7.78
N THR A 471 -5.39 -20.63 -8.57
CA THR A 471 -5.57 -22.08 -8.75
C THR A 471 -5.54 -22.87 -7.44
N GLN A 472 -4.71 -22.46 -6.48
CA GLN A 472 -4.56 -23.15 -5.19
C GLN A 472 -5.78 -23.02 -4.28
N ILE A 473 -6.60 -21.97 -4.47
CA ILE A 473 -7.82 -21.72 -3.70
C ILE A 473 -9.09 -21.79 -4.55
N ARG A 474 -8.99 -22.35 -5.77
CA ARG A 474 -10.10 -22.49 -6.74
C ARG A 474 -11.34 -23.10 -6.10
N LEU A 475 -11.18 -24.17 -5.30
CA LEU A 475 -12.31 -24.83 -4.63
C LEU A 475 -13.03 -23.90 -3.65
N GLN A 476 -12.29 -23.06 -2.90
CA GLN A 476 -12.89 -22.12 -1.96
C GLN A 476 -13.76 -21.08 -2.68
N ILE A 477 -13.34 -20.63 -3.86
CA ILE A 477 -14.11 -19.71 -4.69
C ILE A 477 -15.43 -20.36 -5.14
N LEU A 478 -15.37 -21.59 -5.67
CA LEU A 478 -16.55 -22.33 -6.11
C LEU A 478 -17.52 -22.60 -4.96
N THR A 479 -17.01 -23.01 -3.79
CA THR A 479 -17.83 -23.21 -2.59
C THR A 479 -18.50 -21.89 -2.15
N GLY A 480 -17.77 -20.76 -2.18
CA GLY A 480 -18.34 -19.46 -1.84
C GLY A 480 -19.47 -19.01 -2.76
N LEU A 481 -19.27 -19.16 -4.07
CA LEU A 481 -20.29 -18.82 -5.08
C LEU A 481 -21.53 -19.71 -4.98
N THR A 482 -21.35 -20.99 -4.68
CA THR A 482 -22.44 -21.98 -4.60
C THR A 482 -23.15 -21.99 -3.25
N HIS A 483 -22.56 -21.40 -2.20
CA HIS A 483 -23.19 -21.25 -0.89
C HIS A 483 -24.43 -20.35 -0.93
N LEU A 484 -24.55 -19.45 -1.90
CA LEU A 484 -25.76 -18.65 -2.09
C LEU A 484 -26.77 -19.42 -2.95
N ASP A 485 -27.67 -20.17 -2.31
CA ASP A 485 -28.65 -21.08 -2.96
C ASP A 485 -29.40 -20.44 -4.15
N ASP A 486 -29.70 -19.14 -4.07
CA ASP A 486 -30.43 -18.40 -5.09
C ASP A 486 -29.59 -17.99 -6.31
N LEU A 487 -28.26 -17.92 -6.18
CA LEU A 487 -27.40 -17.34 -7.23
C LEU A 487 -27.44 -18.19 -8.49
N LEU A 488 -27.20 -19.49 -8.37
CA LEU A 488 -27.06 -20.38 -9.52
C LEU A 488 -28.38 -20.55 -10.30
N PRO A 489 -29.55 -20.76 -9.65
CA PRO A 489 -30.83 -20.80 -10.36
C PRO A 489 -31.18 -19.47 -11.04
N LYS A 490 -30.91 -18.33 -10.40
CA LYS A 490 -31.18 -17.01 -10.98
C LYS A 490 -30.22 -16.65 -12.11
N LEU A 491 -28.95 -17.06 -12.01
CA LEU A 491 -27.98 -16.90 -13.09
C LEU A 491 -28.38 -17.74 -14.30
N TRP A 492 -28.88 -18.96 -14.11
CA TRP A 492 -29.42 -19.77 -15.20
C TRP A 492 -30.65 -19.15 -15.85
N ALA A 493 -31.60 -18.66 -15.04
CA ALA A 493 -32.76 -17.93 -15.55
C ALA A 493 -32.33 -16.73 -16.39
N PHE A 494 -31.34 -15.97 -15.89
CA PHE A 494 -30.75 -14.85 -16.61
C PHE A 494 -30.14 -15.26 -17.96
N ILE A 495 -29.37 -16.35 -18.00
CA ILE A 495 -28.81 -16.93 -19.23
C ILE A 495 -29.92 -17.28 -20.24
N CYS A 496 -31.05 -17.84 -19.76
CA CYS A 496 -32.18 -18.22 -20.61
C CYS A 496 -32.98 -17.04 -21.18
N GLU A 497 -32.87 -15.85 -20.59
CA GLU A 497 -33.48 -14.61 -21.08
C GLU A 497 -32.65 -13.92 -22.19
N LEU A 498 -31.38 -14.30 -22.38
CA LEU A 498 -30.47 -13.60 -23.28
C LEU A 498 -30.78 -13.86 -24.77
N GLY A 499 -30.79 -12.76 -25.54
CA GLY A 499 -30.98 -12.80 -26.98
C GLY A 499 -32.44 -12.91 -27.42
N PRO A 500 -32.71 -12.79 -28.73
CA PRO A 500 -34.08 -12.75 -29.26
C PRO A 500 -34.82 -14.09 -29.12
N GLN A 501 -34.10 -15.21 -29.14
CA GLN A 501 -34.68 -16.56 -29.06
C GLN A 501 -34.55 -17.19 -27.66
N GLY A 502 -33.78 -16.56 -26.76
CA GLY A 502 -33.45 -17.11 -25.44
C GLY A 502 -32.57 -18.36 -25.51
N GLY A 503 -32.14 -18.82 -24.33
CA GLY A 503 -31.45 -20.12 -24.17
C GLY A 503 -30.05 -20.17 -24.75
N LEU A 504 -29.58 -21.38 -25.10
CA LEU A 504 -28.17 -21.65 -25.44
C LEU A 504 -27.76 -21.31 -26.87
N LYS A 505 -28.70 -20.93 -27.76
CA LYS A 505 -28.40 -20.68 -29.17
C LYS A 505 -27.39 -19.54 -29.34
N LEU A 506 -27.56 -18.46 -28.59
CA LEU A 506 -26.62 -17.33 -28.56
C LEU A 506 -25.20 -17.80 -28.24
N PHE A 507 -25.03 -18.68 -27.24
CA PHE A 507 -23.72 -19.16 -26.82
C PHE A 507 -23.09 -20.11 -27.85
N MET A 508 -23.89 -20.88 -28.60
CA MET A 508 -23.41 -21.68 -29.73
C MET A 508 -22.88 -20.79 -30.85
N GLU A 509 -23.53 -19.65 -31.11
CA GLU A 509 -23.04 -18.64 -32.06
C GLU A 509 -21.77 -17.97 -31.55
N CYS A 510 -21.68 -17.67 -30.24
CA CYS A 510 -20.47 -17.17 -29.60
C CYS A 510 -19.29 -18.15 -29.70
N LEU A 511 -19.50 -19.46 -29.62
CA LEU A 511 -18.41 -20.45 -29.78
C LEU A 511 -17.79 -20.43 -31.18
N ASN A 512 -18.54 -19.99 -32.19
CA ASN A 512 -18.07 -19.93 -33.58
C ASN A 512 -17.42 -18.59 -33.94
N ASN A 513 -17.47 -17.59 -33.05
CA ASN A 513 -16.97 -16.24 -33.27
C ASN A 513 -15.95 -15.88 -32.19
N ASP A 514 -14.74 -15.43 -32.53
CA ASP A 514 -13.70 -15.06 -31.54
C ASP A 514 -13.67 -13.54 -31.30
N THR A 515 -14.77 -12.98 -30.77
CA THR A 515 -14.85 -11.56 -30.39
C THR A 515 -14.76 -11.38 -28.88
N GLU A 516 -14.33 -10.21 -28.39
CA GLU A 516 -14.29 -9.96 -26.94
C GLU A 516 -15.68 -10.09 -26.28
N GLU A 517 -16.73 -9.63 -26.97
CA GLU A 517 -18.13 -9.79 -26.54
C GLU A 517 -18.51 -11.27 -26.41
N SER A 518 -18.10 -12.13 -27.36
CA SER A 518 -18.35 -13.56 -27.31
C SER A 518 -17.64 -14.22 -26.10
N LYS A 519 -16.40 -13.82 -25.79
CA LYS A 519 -15.63 -14.34 -24.66
C LYS A 519 -16.29 -13.96 -23.33
N GLN A 520 -16.79 -12.73 -23.21
CA GLN A 520 -17.48 -12.28 -22.01
C GLN A 520 -18.78 -13.05 -21.76
N LEU A 521 -19.56 -13.32 -22.81
CA LEU A 521 -20.75 -14.16 -22.71
C LEU A 521 -20.39 -15.60 -22.34
N LEU A 522 -19.40 -16.18 -23.01
CA LEU A 522 -18.93 -17.54 -22.70
C LEU A 522 -18.45 -17.66 -21.26
N ALA A 523 -17.81 -16.64 -20.69
CA ALA A 523 -17.40 -16.62 -19.28
C ALA A 523 -18.59 -16.77 -18.32
N MET A 524 -19.75 -16.19 -18.63
CA MET A 524 -20.98 -16.38 -17.85
C MET A 524 -21.44 -17.84 -17.86
N LEU A 525 -21.49 -18.46 -19.04
CA LEU A 525 -21.85 -19.87 -19.17
C LEU A 525 -20.83 -20.79 -18.49
N MET A 526 -19.54 -20.51 -18.65
CA MET A 526 -18.46 -21.26 -18.00
C MET A 526 -18.56 -21.19 -16.47
N LEU A 527 -18.85 -20.01 -15.91
CA LEU A 527 -19.02 -19.86 -14.46
C LEU A 527 -20.20 -20.67 -13.94
N PHE A 528 -21.33 -20.65 -14.65
CA PHE A 528 -22.47 -21.48 -14.33
C PHE A 528 -22.10 -22.98 -14.36
N CYS A 529 -21.42 -23.43 -15.41
CA CYS A 529 -21.00 -24.82 -15.57
C CYS A 529 -20.01 -25.26 -14.48
N ASP A 530 -19.02 -24.43 -14.15
CA ASP A 530 -18.03 -24.71 -13.10
C ASP A 530 -18.69 -24.82 -11.72
N CYS A 531 -19.60 -23.91 -11.39
CA CYS A 531 -20.36 -23.94 -10.13
C CYS A 531 -21.30 -25.17 -10.08
N SER A 532 -21.97 -25.48 -11.18
CA SER A 532 -22.85 -26.65 -11.29
C SER A 532 -22.07 -27.94 -11.12
N ARG A 533 -20.92 -28.07 -11.78
CA ARG A 533 -20.02 -29.22 -11.63
C ARG A 533 -19.63 -29.41 -10.17
N HIS A 534 -19.23 -28.34 -9.48
CA HIS A 534 -18.83 -28.40 -8.07
C HIS A 534 -19.96 -28.83 -7.12
N LEU A 535 -21.23 -28.53 -7.43
CA LEU A 535 -22.37 -28.99 -6.63
C LEU A 535 -22.74 -30.45 -6.89
N ILE A 536 -22.46 -30.95 -8.10
CA ILE A 536 -22.82 -32.31 -8.53
C ILE A 536 -21.76 -33.33 -8.12
N THR A 537 -20.48 -32.94 -8.15
CA THR A 537 -19.32 -33.80 -7.84
C THR A 537 -18.77 -33.48 -6.46
#